data_AF-A0A7T0C291-F1
#
_entry.id   AF-A0A7T0C291-F1
#
_cell.length_a   1.000
_cell.length_b   1.000
_cell.length_c   1.000
_cell.angle_alpha   90.00
_cell.angle_beta   90.00
_cell.angle_gamma   90.00
#
_symmetry.space_group_name_H-M   'P 1'
#
loop_
_entity.id
_entity.type
_entity.pdbx_description
1 polymer ?
#
loop_
_entity_poly.entity_id
_entity_poly.type
_entity_poly.pdbx_seq_one_letter_code
_entity_poly.pdbx_strand_id
1 'polypeptide(L)'
;MPDFINFFAYGEMVNETYFKEQGFEYNSKTNVTLSAYRVVFNKLPSDPNAPEGLGVVNIEPTPTNAGMMEGILYEMDEKYVPKLDEYYEYPKEYTRKVMRINRHDFITVNGIVYFAQPERVKAGLKPDKATMKILRGARKTMSMLYFSRLMGTRTID
;
A
#
# COMPACT_ATOMS: atom_id res chain seq x y z
N MET A 1 6.83 -22.59 -16.75
CA MET A 1 5.50 -21.99 -16.52
C MET A 1 5.76 -20.65 -15.84
N PRO A 2 5.02 -19.57 -16.14
CA PRO A 2 5.16 -18.35 -15.35
C PRO A 2 4.72 -18.66 -13.92
N ASP A 3 5.64 -18.48 -12.97
CA ASP A 3 5.31 -18.52 -11.55
C ASP A 3 4.65 -17.18 -11.22
N PHE A 4 3.40 -17.25 -10.74
CA PHE A 4 2.62 -16.06 -10.41
C PHE A 4 2.64 -15.82 -8.91
N ILE A 5 2.72 -14.54 -8.55
CA ILE A 5 2.58 -14.06 -7.18
C ILE A 5 1.35 -13.16 -7.07
N ASN A 6 0.86 -13.02 -5.84
CA ASN A 6 -0.11 -11.98 -5.50
C ASN A 6 0.60 -10.88 -4.71
N PHE A 7 0.54 -9.65 -5.20
CA PHE A 7 1.04 -8.45 -4.52
C PHE A 7 -0.14 -7.59 -4.04
N PHE A 8 -0.15 -7.22 -2.77
CA PHE A 8 -1.18 -6.36 -2.20
C PHE A 8 -0.72 -4.90 -2.12
N ALA A 9 -1.30 -4.07 -2.96
CA ALA A 9 -1.11 -2.64 -2.96
C ALA A 9 -2.12 -1.95 -2.03
N TYR A 10 -1.63 -1.01 -1.22
CA TYR A 10 -2.45 -0.19 -0.32
C TYR A 10 -2.12 1.31 -0.37
N GLY A 11 -1.03 1.69 -1.04
CA GLY A 11 -0.56 3.06 -1.20
C GLY A 11 -0.71 3.56 -2.63
N GLU A 12 0.24 4.32 -3.14
CA GLU A 12 0.21 4.87 -4.51
C GLU A 12 -0.01 3.79 -5.58
N MET A 13 0.53 2.59 -5.36
CA MET A 13 0.35 1.41 -6.22
C MET A 13 -1.10 0.96 -6.40
N VAL A 14 -2.07 1.45 -5.62
CA VAL A 14 -3.51 1.20 -5.88
C VAL A 14 -4.04 1.98 -7.08
N ASN A 15 -3.32 3.03 -7.49
CA ASN A 15 -3.60 3.76 -8.72
C ASN A 15 -2.96 3.01 -9.89
N GLU A 16 -3.79 2.45 -10.77
CA GLU A 16 -3.31 1.65 -11.90
C GLU A 16 -2.41 2.43 -12.86
N THR A 17 -2.69 3.72 -13.10
CA THR A 17 -1.85 4.56 -13.95
C THR A 17 -0.46 4.67 -13.35
N TYR A 18 -0.37 4.99 -12.06
CA TYR A 18 0.90 5.06 -11.33
C TYR A 18 1.62 3.70 -11.32
N PHE A 19 0.90 2.60 -11.05
CA PHE A 19 1.45 1.24 -11.07
C PHE A 19 2.14 0.91 -12.41
N LYS A 20 1.51 1.26 -13.54
CA LYS A 20 2.09 1.07 -14.88
C LYS A 20 3.23 2.03 -15.17
N GLU A 21 3.17 3.29 -14.71
CA GLU A 21 4.26 4.26 -14.82
C GLU A 21 5.52 3.81 -14.07
N GLN A 22 5.36 3.11 -12.94
CA GLN A 22 6.46 2.44 -12.25
C GLN A 22 6.97 1.20 -13.00
N GLY A 23 6.39 0.88 -14.16
CA GLY A 23 6.80 -0.20 -15.07
C GLY A 23 6.47 -1.60 -14.57
N PHE A 24 5.36 -1.74 -13.85
CA PHE A 24 4.80 -3.03 -13.47
C PHE A 24 3.67 -3.43 -14.42
N GLU A 25 3.52 -4.73 -14.61
CA GLU A 25 2.40 -5.34 -15.34
C GLU A 25 1.76 -6.40 -14.45
N TYR A 26 0.49 -6.72 -14.72
CA TYR A 26 -0.27 -7.71 -13.97
C TYR A 26 -1.11 -8.55 -14.93
N ASN A 27 -1.34 -9.81 -14.57
CA ASN A 27 -2.24 -10.71 -15.28
C ASN A 27 -3.70 -10.44 -14.92
N SER A 28 -3.97 -10.29 -13.62
CA SER A 28 -5.28 -9.91 -13.11
C SER A 28 -5.17 -8.97 -11.90
N LYS A 29 -6.23 -8.20 -11.64
CA LYS A 29 -6.34 -7.38 -10.43
C LYS A 29 -7.70 -7.54 -9.80
N THR A 30 -7.76 -7.51 -8.47
CA THR A 30 -9.00 -7.63 -7.71
C THR A 30 -8.98 -6.68 -6.53
N ASN A 31 -10.09 -5.98 -6.29
CA ASN A 31 -10.29 -5.20 -5.08
C ASN A 31 -10.50 -6.18 -3.92
N VAL A 32 -9.79 -5.97 -2.81
CA VAL A 32 -9.81 -6.88 -1.66
C VAL A 32 -9.75 -6.11 -0.36
N THR A 33 -10.10 -6.78 0.73
CA THR A 33 -9.98 -6.21 2.08
C THR A 33 -8.93 -6.94 2.90
N LEU A 34 -8.21 -6.17 3.71
CA LEU A 34 -7.32 -6.68 4.75
C LEU A 34 -7.89 -6.30 6.11
N SER A 35 -8.32 -7.32 6.86
CA SER A 35 -8.95 -7.16 8.18
C SER A 35 -7.94 -6.80 9.26
N ALA A 36 -8.37 -6.01 10.25
CA ALA A 36 -7.56 -5.60 11.40
C ALA A 36 -6.30 -4.78 11.06
N TYR A 37 -6.22 -4.20 9.86
CA TYR A 37 -5.19 -3.24 9.47
C TYR A 37 -5.79 -1.91 9.00
N ARG A 38 -4.99 -0.85 9.06
CA ARG A 38 -5.30 0.47 8.49
C ARG A 38 -4.12 1.05 7.74
N VAL A 39 -4.40 1.85 6.71
CA VAL A 39 -3.41 2.72 6.07
C VAL A 39 -3.07 3.87 7.00
N VAL A 40 -1.78 4.15 7.13
CA VAL A 40 -1.20 5.27 7.86
C VAL A 40 -0.08 5.89 7.04
N PHE A 41 0.31 7.11 7.38
CA PHE A 41 1.44 7.81 6.74
C PHE A 41 2.51 8.08 7.79
N ASN A 42 3.07 7.00 8.35
CA ASN A 42 3.99 7.05 9.49
C ASN A 42 5.41 6.61 9.16
N LYS A 43 5.70 6.25 7.90
CA LYS A 43 7.05 5.86 7.47
C LYS A 43 7.91 7.11 7.21
N LEU A 44 9.11 7.17 7.77
CA LEU A 44 10.09 8.23 7.51
C LEU A 44 10.48 8.22 6.02
N PRO A 45 10.48 9.36 5.32
CA PRO A 45 11.06 9.44 3.98
C PRO A 45 12.50 8.90 3.93
N SER A 46 12.86 8.26 2.82
CA SER A 46 14.24 7.81 2.59
C SER A 46 15.17 8.99 2.26
N ASP A 47 14.62 10.06 1.67
CA ASP A 47 15.37 11.29 1.38
C ASP A 47 15.66 12.07 2.68
N PRO A 48 16.95 12.30 3.02
CA PRO A 48 17.33 13.08 4.20
C PRO A 48 16.93 14.56 4.14
N ASN A 49 16.61 15.09 2.96
CA ASN A 49 16.17 16.47 2.76
C ASN A 49 14.64 16.61 2.74
N ALA A 50 13.91 15.53 3.02
CA ALA A 50 12.45 15.56 3.05
C ALA A 50 11.92 16.58 4.08
N PRO A 51 10.81 17.29 3.77
CA PRO A 51 10.20 18.24 4.70
C PRO A 51 9.91 17.63 6.07
N GLU A 52 10.10 18.40 7.13
CA GLU A 52 9.80 17.96 8.47
C GLU A 52 8.29 17.62 8.60
N GLY A 53 8.01 16.45 9.17
CA GLY A 53 6.64 15.95 9.34
C GLY A 53 6.06 15.20 8.14
N LEU A 54 6.80 15.10 7.02
CA LEU A 54 6.40 14.25 5.90
C LEU A 54 6.41 12.77 6.31
N GLY A 55 5.35 12.06 5.94
CA GLY A 55 5.17 10.63 6.17
C GLY A 55 4.80 9.92 4.88
N VAL A 56 5.48 8.82 4.63
CA VAL A 56 5.20 7.91 3.52
C VAL A 56 4.21 6.83 3.98
N VAL A 57 3.46 6.31 3.03
CA VAL A 57 2.40 5.33 3.27
C VAL A 57 2.91 4.02 3.89
N ASN A 58 2.21 3.52 4.87
CA ASN A 58 2.45 2.26 5.55
C ASN A 58 1.12 1.67 6.02
N ILE A 59 1.14 0.46 6.55
CA ILE A 59 0.01 -0.14 7.24
C ILE A 59 0.39 -0.59 8.64
N GLU A 60 -0.56 -0.52 9.54
CA GLU A 60 -0.41 -1.01 10.91
C GLU A 60 -1.71 -1.67 11.39
N PRO A 61 -1.63 -2.56 12.39
CA PRO A 61 -2.83 -3.13 13.00
C PRO A 61 -3.77 -2.05 13.52
N THR A 62 -5.08 -2.28 13.44
CA THR A 62 -6.04 -1.36 14.07
C THR A 62 -5.98 -1.48 15.60
N PRO A 63 -6.17 -0.38 16.36
CA PRO A 63 -6.08 -0.43 17.82
C PRO A 63 -7.04 -1.42 18.51
N THR A 64 -8.17 -1.74 17.87
CA THR A 64 -9.23 -2.57 18.43
C THR A 64 -9.35 -3.94 17.73
N ASN A 65 -8.47 -4.26 16.79
CA ASN A 65 -8.64 -5.35 15.81
C ASN A 65 -9.95 -5.28 15.01
N ALA A 66 -10.73 -4.20 15.15
CA ALA A 66 -11.92 -3.93 14.38
C ALA A 66 -11.57 -3.00 13.23
N GLY A 67 -12.18 -3.25 12.08
CA GLY A 67 -11.95 -2.49 10.86
C GLY A 67 -11.30 -3.31 9.76
N MET A 68 -11.42 -2.79 8.56
CA MET A 68 -10.85 -3.36 7.34
C MET A 68 -10.32 -2.19 6.52
N MET A 69 -9.15 -2.40 5.93
CA MET A 69 -8.65 -1.54 4.88
C MET A 69 -8.89 -2.16 3.51
N GLU A 70 -9.09 -1.32 2.51
CA GLU A 70 -9.21 -1.73 1.11
C GLU A 70 -7.90 -1.52 0.38
N GLY A 71 -7.61 -2.42 -0.56
CA GLY A 71 -6.47 -2.34 -1.44
C GLY A 71 -6.70 -3.16 -2.71
N ILE A 72 -5.65 -3.28 -3.52
CA ILE A 72 -5.69 -4.05 -4.75
C ILE A 72 -4.74 -5.22 -4.65
N LEU A 73 -5.25 -6.40 -4.97
CA LEU A 73 -4.43 -7.57 -5.18
C LEU A 73 -4.11 -7.68 -6.67
N TYR A 74 -2.83 -7.58 -7.00
CA TYR A 74 -2.31 -7.82 -8.34
C TYR A 74 -1.77 -9.23 -8.41
N GLU A 75 -2.31 -10.04 -9.32
CA GLU A 75 -1.68 -11.29 -9.73
C GLU A 75 -0.69 -10.95 -10.85
N MET A 76 0.59 -11.23 -10.63
CA MET A 76 1.66 -10.81 -11.52
C MET A 76 2.79 -11.83 -11.57
N ASP A 77 3.62 -11.74 -12.61
CA ASP A 77 4.78 -12.61 -12.79
C ASP A 77 5.79 -12.40 -11.65
N GLU A 78 6.30 -13.50 -11.07
CA GLU A 78 7.28 -13.48 -9.99
C GLU A 78 8.55 -12.70 -10.36
N LYS A 79 8.88 -12.55 -11.65
CA LYS A 79 10.01 -11.73 -12.12
C LYS A 79 9.95 -10.27 -11.63
N TYR A 80 8.78 -9.76 -11.24
CA TYR A 80 8.63 -8.41 -10.70
C TYR A 80 8.99 -8.29 -9.23
N VAL A 81 9.17 -9.40 -8.52
CA VAL A 81 9.53 -9.40 -7.09
C VAL A 81 10.80 -8.58 -6.81
N PRO A 82 11.93 -8.75 -7.52
CA PRO A 82 13.12 -7.91 -7.31
C PRO A 82 12.86 -6.42 -7.52
N LYS A 83 11.98 -6.07 -8.47
CA LYS A 83 11.61 -4.68 -8.75
C LYS A 83 10.69 -4.09 -7.67
N LEU A 84 9.79 -4.91 -7.10
CA LEU A 84 9.03 -4.51 -5.91
C LEU A 84 9.97 -4.31 -4.72
N ASP A 85 10.93 -5.21 -4.51
CA ASP A 85 11.91 -5.07 -3.44
C ASP A 85 12.76 -3.80 -3.60
N GLU A 86 13.15 -3.45 -4.83
CA GLU A 86 13.84 -2.18 -5.11
C GLU A 86 12.95 -0.97 -4.81
N TYR A 87 11.71 -0.96 -5.28
CA TYR A 87 10.76 0.15 -5.04
C TYR A 87 10.49 0.38 -3.55
N TYR A 88 10.35 -0.70 -2.77
CA TYR A 88 10.14 -0.63 -1.33
C TYR A 88 11.46 -0.60 -0.52
N GLU A 89 12.61 -0.54 -1.20
CA GLU A 89 13.96 -0.59 -0.60
C GLU A 89 14.10 -1.72 0.45
N TYR A 90 13.56 -2.89 0.13
CA TYR A 90 13.60 -4.08 0.99
C TYR A 90 15.04 -4.62 1.13
N PRO A 91 15.47 -5.04 2.33
CA PRO A 91 14.77 -5.01 3.62
C PRO A 91 15.07 -3.75 4.46
N LYS A 92 15.67 -2.69 3.90
CA LYS A 92 16.17 -1.54 4.67
C LYS A 92 15.05 -0.62 5.13
N GLU A 93 14.14 -0.25 4.22
CA GLU A 93 13.05 0.68 4.52
C GLU A 93 11.74 -0.04 4.84
N TYR A 94 11.44 -1.08 4.08
CA TYR A 94 10.30 -1.96 4.31
C TYR A 94 10.77 -3.40 4.47
N THR A 95 10.04 -4.17 5.28
CA THR A 95 10.03 -5.63 5.23
C THR A 95 8.83 -6.11 4.42
N ARG A 96 8.80 -7.38 4.03
CA ARG A 96 7.64 -7.98 3.34
C ARG A 96 7.20 -9.24 4.06
N LYS A 97 5.89 -9.48 4.11
CA LYS A 97 5.29 -10.68 4.71
C LYS A 97 4.22 -11.22 3.77
N VAL A 98 4.01 -12.53 3.81
CA VAL A 98 2.86 -13.16 3.17
C VAL A 98 1.67 -13.06 4.12
N MET A 99 0.63 -12.34 3.71
CA MET A 99 -0.59 -12.14 4.49
C MET A 99 -1.77 -12.86 3.83
N ARG A 100 -2.71 -13.30 4.65
CA ARG A 100 -4.01 -13.81 4.19
C ARG A 100 -4.94 -12.63 3.92
N ILE A 101 -5.44 -12.56 2.70
CA ILE A 101 -6.24 -11.44 2.21
C ILE A 101 -7.59 -11.98 1.75
N ASN A 102 -8.66 -11.28 2.10
CA ASN A 102 -10.02 -11.71 1.79
C ASN A 102 -10.51 -11.04 0.51
N ARG A 103 -10.77 -11.85 -0.52
CA ARG A 103 -11.47 -11.41 -1.72
C ARG A 103 -12.98 -11.31 -1.46
N HIS A 104 -13.67 -10.56 -2.30
CA HIS A 104 -15.13 -10.37 -2.21
C HIS A 104 -15.94 -11.64 -2.49
N ASP A 105 -15.33 -12.66 -3.11
CA ASP A 105 -15.91 -13.98 -3.35
C ASP A 105 -15.69 -14.96 -2.16
N PHE A 106 -15.27 -14.45 -1.01
CA PHE A 106 -14.96 -15.20 0.21
C PHE A 106 -13.76 -16.15 0.09
N ILE A 107 -12.98 -16.05 -1.00
CA ILE A 107 -11.73 -16.79 -1.15
C ILE A 107 -10.62 -16.03 -0.41
N THR A 108 -9.92 -16.74 0.47
CA THR A 108 -8.69 -16.22 1.09
C THR A 108 -7.50 -16.55 0.20
N VAL A 109 -6.69 -15.54 -0.09
CA VAL A 109 -5.48 -15.65 -0.92
C VAL A 109 -4.27 -15.15 -0.15
N ASN A 110 -3.13 -15.79 -0.36
CA ASN A 110 -1.86 -15.34 0.17
C ASN A 110 -1.30 -14.23 -0.74
N GLY A 111 -0.99 -13.07 -0.17
CA GLY A 111 -0.36 -11.97 -0.91
C GLY A 111 0.86 -11.42 -0.19
N ILE A 112 1.86 -11.00 -0.96
CA ILE A 112 3.03 -10.27 -0.50
C ILE A 112 2.58 -8.85 -0.14
N VAL A 113 2.86 -8.46 1.10
CA VAL A 113 2.55 -7.15 1.65
C VAL A 113 3.81 -6.54 2.24
N TYR A 114 4.08 -5.28 1.91
CA TYR A 114 5.20 -4.54 2.47
C TYR A 114 4.77 -3.79 3.73
N PHE A 115 5.67 -3.68 4.70
CA PHE A 115 5.49 -2.97 5.97
C PHE A 115 6.74 -2.17 6.23
N ALA A 116 6.61 -0.90 6.63
CA ALA A 116 7.77 -0.11 7.02
C ALA A 116 8.53 -0.81 8.16
N GLN A 117 9.85 -0.78 8.11
CA GLN A 117 10.66 -1.30 9.20
C GLN A 117 10.39 -0.53 10.49
N PRO A 118 10.41 -1.18 11.68
CA PRO A 118 10.11 -0.52 12.95
C PRO A 118 10.96 0.74 13.21
N GLU A 119 12.23 0.71 12.79
CA GLU A 119 13.18 1.81 12.93
C GLU A 119 12.89 2.99 11.98
N ARG A 120 12.04 2.76 10.97
CA ARG A 120 11.65 3.73 9.94
C ARG A 120 10.23 4.26 10.15
N VAL A 121 9.63 4.03 11.32
CA VAL A 121 8.29 4.53 11.66
C VAL A 121 8.35 5.60 12.73
N LYS A 122 7.60 6.70 12.56
CA LYS A 122 7.43 7.77 13.54
C LYS A 122 5.97 8.25 13.57
N ALA A 123 5.45 8.49 14.76
CA ALA A 123 4.10 9.02 14.94
C ALA A 123 4.00 10.49 14.53
N GLY A 124 2.79 10.92 14.14
CA GLY A 124 2.47 12.33 13.87
C GLY A 124 2.87 12.84 12.48
N LEU A 125 3.47 11.98 11.64
CA LEU A 125 3.76 12.30 10.25
C LEU A 125 2.47 12.33 9.41
N LYS A 126 2.54 13.01 8.25
CA LYS A 126 1.43 13.22 7.33
C LYS A 126 1.90 13.12 5.87
N PRO A 127 1.04 12.70 4.94
CA PRO A 127 1.38 12.73 3.51
C PRO A 127 1.49 14.16 3.00
N ASP A 128 2.05 14.31 1.80
CA ASP A 128 1.96 15.53 1.01
C ASP A 128 0.76 15.51 0.04
N LYS A 129 0.44 16.66 -0.55
CA LYS A 129 -0.61 16.78 -1.56
C LYS A 129 -0.33 15.96 -2.81
N ALA A 130 0.93 15.72 -3.17
CA ALA A 130 1.33 14.93 -4.33
C ALA A 130 0.92 13.45 -4.18
N THR A 131 1.27 12.83 -3.05
CA THR A 131 0.85 11.47 -2.68
C THR A 131 -0.67 11.38 -2.68
N MET A 132 -1.35 12.35 -2.04
CA MET A 132 -2.81 12.36 -2.00
C MET A 132 -3.45 12.55 -3.37
N LYS A 133 -2.79 13.25 -4.31
CA LYS A 133 -3.27 13.39 -5.70
C LYS A 133 -3.22 12.05 -6.43
N ILE A 134 -2.19 11.24 -6.24
CA ILE A 134 -2.10 9.90 -6.81
C ILE A 134 -3.23 9.01 -6.25
N LEU A 135 -3.41 9.01 -4.92
CA LEU A 135 -4.48 8.24 -4.27
C LEU A 135 -5.88 8.70 -4.70
N ARG A 136 -6.10 10.00 -4.95
CA ARG A 136 -7.36 10.52 -5.52
C ARG A 136 -7.69 9.88 -6.87
N GLY A 137 -6.67 9.61 -7.70
CA GLY A 137 -6.83 8.94 -8.99
C GLY A 137 -7.31 7.49 -8.87
N ALA A 138 -7.13 6.87 -7.70
CA ALA A 138 -7.59 5.51 -7.42
C ALA A 138 -9.06 5.43 -6.93
N ARG A 139 -9.85 6.51 -7.00
CA ARG A 139 -11.25 6.53 -6.49
C ARG A 139 -12.11 5.35 -6.96
N LYS A 140 -11.92 4.88 -8.20
CA LYS A 140 -12.71 3.78 -8.78
C LYS A 140 -12.35 2.39 -8.23
N THR A 141 -11.24 2.28 -7.51
CA THR A 141 -10.73 1.00 -6.97
C THR A 141 -11.13 0.75 -5.52
N MET A 142 -11.88 1.66 -4.90
CA MET A 142 -12.25 1.60 -3.49
C MET A 142 -13.71 1.99 -3.29
N SER A 143 -14.31 1.54 -2.19
CA SER A 143 -15.63 1.97 -1.77
C SER A 143 -15.64 3.47 -1.43
N MET A 144 -16.80 4.11 -1.59
CA MET A 144 -16.94 5.54 -1.29
C MET A 144 -16.63 5.87 0.17
N LEU A 145 -16.99 4.96 1.10
CA LEU A 145 -16.78 5.15 2.52
C LEU A 145 -15.29 5.10 2.87
N TYR A 146 -14.56 4.11 2.34
CA TYR A 146 -13.13 3.99 2.55
C TYR A 146 -12.37 5.16 1.90
N PHE A 147 -12.71 5.48 0.64
CA PHE A 147 -12.11 6.60 -0.08
C PHE A 147 -12.30 7.93 0.65
N SER A 148 -13.52 8.23 1.12
CA SER A 148 -13.82 9.47 1.85
C SER A 148 -13.01 9.58 3.14
N ARG A 149 -12.82 8.47 3.87
CA ARG A 149 -11.98 8.43 5.07
C ARG A 149 -10.51 8.68 4.74
N LEU A 150 -9.99 8.01 3.71
CA LEU A 150 -8.60 8.19 3.26
C LEU A 150 -8.34 9.64 2.82
N MET A 151 -9.28 10.24 2.08
CA MET A 151 -9.19 11.63 1.61
C MET A 151 -9.36 12.67 2.72
N GLY A 152 -9.89 12.28 3.89
CA GLY A 152 -9.93 13.14 5.08
C GLY A 152 -8.57 13.28 5.79
N THR A 153 -7.54 12.58 5.33
CA THR A 153 -6.18 12.69 5.89
C THR A 153 -5.60 14.08 5.65
N ARG A 154 -5.14 14.73 6.71
CA ARG A 154 -4.47 16.04 6.62
C ARG A 154 -3.11 15.89 5.97
N THR A 155 -2.79 16.78 5.04
CA THR A 155 -1.45 16.88 4.44
C THR A 155 -0.54 17.78 5.26
N ILE A 156 0.77 17.71 5.01
CA ILE A 156 1.74 18.67 5.56
C ILE A 156 1.63 20.05 4.91
N ASP A 157 1.17 20.08 3.66
CA ASP A 157 1.13 21.24 2.76
C ASP A 157 -0.28 21.64 2.33
#